data_AF-A0A3L6J8W0-F1
#
_entry.id   AF-A0A3L6J8W0-F1
#
_cell.length_a   1.000
_cell.length_b   1.000
_cell.length_c   1.000
_cell.angle_alpha   90.00
_cell.angle_beta   90.00
_cell.angle_gamma   90.00
#
_symmetry.space_group_name_H-M   'P 1'
#
loop_
_entity.id
_entity.type
_entity.pdbx_description
1 polymer ?
#
loop_
_entity_poly.entity_id
_entity_poly.type
_entity_poly.pdbx_seq_one_letter_code
_entity_poly.pdbx_strand_id
1 'polypeptide(L)'
;MKAAEASSEKPVLRQDVIHSTESSTPSLSSKQSSLNGQVHLVVLFAPMKEFAAATERIDGIKALGRGVYMVHAKSSEARDLVTGIRHISFKKTRAIPRVKEASLGASENRTYTVVSYSFDGPSAQQKTQAQRLIRRSPCVRLRPGVLLFPHLRKKEFERYYLRDAKHQLYNARAFVTKMVENGATVRRWSRLRLIGPSSEELVGKAIQRMVSTELSSIEFQLARLREVAAKPGVPPRKLKERFTVLARRFRVLRANFTVVQNIWHHDTQKDLRRTYSLVLKTRHEIAAVVEGSVPFHDTGNSSEVRLELSPTNATETDKS
;
A
#
# COMPACT_ATOMS: atom_id res chain seq x y z
N MET A 1 -34.69 -75.83 24.31
CA MET A 1 -35.79 -75.13 23.63
C MET A 1 -35.27 -73.81 23.09
N LYS A 2 -35.55 -73.56 21.80
CA LYS A 2 -35.64 -72.30 21.07
C LYS A 2 -34.46 -71.31 21.07
N ALA A 3 -33.96 -71.17 19.85
CA ALA A 3 -33.20 -70.05 19.30
C ALA A 3 -33.99 -68.73 19.29
N ALA A 4 -33.24 -67.63 19.25
CA ALA A 4 -33.41 -66.42 18.42
C ALA A 4 -32.37 -65.40 18.93
N GLU A 5 -31.28 -65.11 18.20
CA GLU A 5 -31.16 -64.26 17.01
C GLU A 5 -31.33 -62.74 17.26
N ALA A 6 -30.42 -62.01 16.62
CA ALA A 6 -30.33 -60.57 16.35
C ALA A 6 -29.68 -59.69 17.43
N SER A 7 -28.74 -58.79 17.12
CA SER A 7 -28.00 -58.50 15.88
C SER A 7 -26.95 -57.42 16.17
N SER A 8 -25.83 -57.47 15.44
CA SER A 8 -25.10 -56.33 14.81
C SER A 8 -24.98 -55.03 15.63
N GLU A 9 -23.79 -54.56 16.01
CA GLU A 9 -22.75 -54.12 15.07
C GLU A 9 -21.32 -54.35 15.59
N LYS A 10 -20.44 -54.74 14.67
CA LYS A 10 -19.01 -55.04 14.88
C LYS A 10 -18.16 -53.77 15.03
N PRO A 11 -17.00 -53.87 15.71
CA PRO A 11 -15.93 -52.88 15.61
C PRO A 11 -15.16 -53.08 14.30
N VAL A 12 -14.92 -52.03 13.54
CA VAL A 12 -13.99 -52.04 12.41
C VAL A 12 -12.81 -51.13 12.73
N LEU A 13 -11.76 -51.77 13.23
CA LEU A 13 -10.38 -51.35 13.03
C LEU A 13 -10.03 -51.60 11.56
N ARG A 14 -9.62 -50.56 10.84
CA ARG A 14 -8.53 -50.68 9.85
C ARG A 14 -7.84 -49.34 9.64
N GLN A 15 -6.53 -49.48 9.60
CA GLN A 15 -5.48 -48.50 9.40
C GLN A 15 -5.67 -47.76 8.07
N ASP A 16 -5.27 -46.49 8.01
CA ASP A 16 -4.20 -46.09 7.11
C ASP A 16 -3.69 -44.68 7.41
N VAL A 17 -2.36 -44.59 7.40
CA VAL A 17 -1.50 -43.43 7.49
C VAL A 17 -1.67 -42.58 6.23
N ILE A 18 -2.02 -41.29 6.36
CA ILE A 18 -1.58 -40.26 5.40
C ILE A 18 -1.16 -39.00 6.16
N HIS A 19 0.17 -38.82 6.20
CA HIS A 19 0.88 -37.58 6.38
C HIS A 19 0.48 -36.51 5.35
N SER A 20 0.70 -35.24 5.74
CA SER A 20 0.95 -34.10 4.83
C SER A 20 -0.30 -33.50 4.16
N THR A 21 -0.46 -32.18 4.09
CA THR A 21 0.54 -31.29 3.51
C THR A 21 0.32 -29.86 4.01
N GLU A 22 1.38 -29.31 4.59
CA GLU A 22 1.79 -27.96 4.24
C GLU A 22 1.60 -27.81 2.72
N SER A 23 0.68 -26.95 2.31
CA SER A 23 0.59 -26.54 0.91
C SER A 23 1.82 -25.70 0.59
N SER A 24 2.89 -26.42 0.38
CA SER A 24 4.02 -26.13 -0.49
C SER A 24 3.44 -25.83 -1.86
N THR A 25 2.93 -24.61 -2.00
CA THR A 25 3.04 -23.95 -3.30
C THR A 25 4.52 -23.91 -3.61
N PRO A 26 4.97 -24.36 -4.79
CA PRO A 26 6.38 -24.30 -5.17
C PRO A 26 6.79 -22.82 -5.09
N SER A 27 7.41 -22.48 -3.98
CA SER A 27 7.96 -21.16 -3.79
C SER A 27 9.11 -21.08 -4.77
N LEU A 28 8.94 -20.29 -5.83
CA LEU A 28 10.05 -19.65 -6.53
C LEU A 28 11.07 -19.28 -5.45
N SER A 29 12.20 -19.97 -5.46
CA SER A 29 13.16 -20.02 -4.37
C SER A 29 13.88 -18.67 -4.26
N SER A 30 13.19 -17.68 -3.69
CA SER A 30 13.85 -16.49 -3.19
C SER A 30 14.81 -16.99 -2.11
N LYS A 31 16.11 -16.98 -2.38
CA LYS A 31 17.17 -17.30 -1.40
C LYS A 31 16.93 -16.43 -0.14
N GLN A 32 16.23 -16.97 0.85
CA GLN A 32 15.94 -16.29 2.11
C GLN A 32 17.15 -16.48 3.02
N SER A 33 17.97 -15.43 3.15
CA SER A 33 18.97 -15.37 4.22
C SER A 33 18.25 -15.32 5.57
N SER A 34 18.38 -16.35 6.39
CA SER A 34 17.79 -16.37 7.74
C SER A 34 18.53 -15.38 8.66
N LEU A 35 17.77 -14.52 9.35
CA LEU A 35 18.28 -13.60 10.37
C LEU A 35 18.08 -14.26 11.74
N ASN A 36 19.16 -14.59 12.44
CA ASN A 36 19.15 -15.06 13.82
C ASN A 36 19.17 -13.87 14.81
N GLY A 37 18.82 -14.06 16.08
CA GLY A 37 18.67 -12.98 17.08
C GLY A 37 19.92 -12.13 17.35
N GLN A 38 21.09 -12.55 16.89
CA GLN A 38 22.37 -11.81 16.96
C GLN A 38 22.71 -11.10 15.64
N VAL A 39 21.75 -11.02 14.72
CA VAL A 39 21.93 -10.50 13.37
C VAL A 39 20.91 -9.40 13.11
N HIS A 40 21.42 -8.23 12.76
CA HIS A 40 20.63 -7.06 12.43
C HIS A 40 20.51 -6.94 10.91
N LEU A 41 19.33 -6.54 10.44
CA LEU A 41 19.15 -6.08 9.07
C LEU A 41 19.33 -4.56 9.07
N VAL A 42 20.26 -4.06 8.28
CA VAL A 42 20.57 -2.64 8.18
C VAL A 42 20.23 -2.14 6.79
N VAL A 43 19.48 -1.03 6.73
CA VAL A 43 19.17 -0.34 5.48
C VAL A 43 19.87 1.02 5.49
N LEU A 44 20.80 1.22 4.56
CA LEU A 44 21.49 2.49 4.39
C LEU A 44 20.70 3.40 3.46
N PHE A 45 20.59 4.69 3.76
CA PHE A 45 19.86 5.64 2.91
C PHE A 45 20.64 6.08 1.67
N ALA A 46 21.95 6.24 1.80
CA ALA A 46 22.84 6.66 0.72
C ALA A 46 23.75 5.49 0.31
N PRO A 47 24.12 5.40 -0.98
CA PRO A 47 25.21 4.52 -1.39
C PRO A 47 26.51 5.07 -0.81
N MET A 48 27.26 4.23 -0.11
CA MET A 48 28.60 4.59 0.38
C MET A 48 29.58 3.53 -0.08
N LYS A 49 30.59 3.98 -0.84
CA LYS A 49 31.61 3.11 -1.43
C LYS A 49 32.39 2.39 -0.33
N GLU A 50 32.70 3.10 0.75
CA GLU A 50 33.38 2.56 1.93
C GLU A 50 32.60 1.39 2.55
N PHE A 51 31.29 1.52 2.72
CA PHE A 51 30.48 0.45 3.30
C PHE A 51 30.33 -0.74 2.34
N ALA A 52 30.27 -0.49 1.04
CA ALA A 52 30.27 -1.56 0.05
C ALA A 52 31.59 -2.34 0.07
N ALA A 53 32.74 -1.64 0.08
CA ALA A 53 34.06 -2.25 0.20
C ALA A 53 34.25 -2.97 1.54
N ALA A 54 33.69 -2.43 2.63
CA ALA A 54 33.73 -3.07 3.95
C ALA A 54 33.02 -4.43 3.98
N THR A 55 32.04 -4.68 3.10
CA THR A 55 31.38 -6.00 3.04
C THR A 55 32.29 -7.13 2.55
N GLU A 56 33.42 -6.79 1.92
CA GLU A 56 34.43 -7.76 1.48
C GLU A 56 35.55 -7.93 2.51
N ARG A 57 35.71 -6.97 3.43
CA ARG A 57 36.86 -6.88 4.35
C ARG A 57 36.51 -7.21 5.80
N ILE A 58 35.30 -6.87 6.24
CA ILE A 58 34.89 -6.99 7.65
C ILE A 58 34.02 -8.23 7.83
N ASP A 59 34.53 -9.16 8.63
CA ASP A 59 33.76 -10.32 9.05
C ASP A 59 32.53 -9.90 9.87
N GLY A 60 31.38 -10.39 9.42
CA GLY A 60 30.09 -10.08 10.03
C GLY A 60 29.25 -9.03 9.31
N ILE A 61 29.70 -8.48 8.17
CA ILE A 61 28.84 -7.70 7.26
C ILE A 61 28.61 -8.49 5.98
N LYS A 62 27.35 -8.68 5.58
CA LYS A 62 27.00 -9.32 4.31
C LYS A 62 26.01 -8.48 3.52
N ALA A 63 26.37 -8.19 2.26
CA ALA A 63 25.46 -7.54 1.33
C ALA A 63 24.29 -8.48 0.96
N LEU A 64 23.07 -8.01 1.18
CA LEU A 64 21.85 -8.74 0.84
C LEU A 64 21.12 -8.15 -0.37
N GLY A 65 21.39 -6.90 -0.71
CA GLY A 65 20.80 -6.20 -1.85
C GLY A 65 21.29 -4.75 -1.88
N ARG A 66 20.80 -3.95 -2.82
CA ARG A 66 21.25 -2.56 -2.98
C ARG A 66 20.98 -1.75 -1.72
N GLY A 67 22.05 -1.56 -0.95
CA GLY A 67 22.11 -0.97 0.38
C GLY A 67 21.17 -1.56 1.43
N VAL A 68 20.96 -2.88 1.35
CA VAL A 68 20.43 -3.69 2.43
C VAL A 68 21.52 -4.67 2.84
N TYR A 69 21.85 -4.67 4.12
CA TYR A 69 22.96 -5.43 4.67
C TYR A 69 22.52 -6.24 5.88
N MET A 70 23.20 -7.36 6.07
CA MET A 70 23.13 -8.16 7.27
C MET A 70 24.37 -7.84 8.11
N VAL A 71 24.17 -7.53 9.38
CA VAL A 71 25.25 -7.15 10.30
C VAL A 71 25.18 -8.03 11.54
N HIS A 72 26.27 -8.73 11.85
CA HIS A 72 26.39 -9.54 13.05
C HIS A 72 26.69 -8.64 14.26
N ALA A 73 25.79 -8.61 15.23
CA ALA A 73 25.90 -7.76 16.42
C ALA A 73 27.09 -8.11 17.33
N LYS A 74 27.75 -9.25 17.11
CA LYS A 74 28.95 -9.66 17.86
C LYS A 74 30.23 -8.99 17.35
N SER A 75 30.31 -8.67 16.05
CA SER A 75 31.47 -7.98 15.48
C SER A 75 31.47 -6.53 15.96
N SER A 76 32.50 -6.12 16.73
CA SER A 76 32.67 -4.73 17.18
C SER A 76 32.95 -3.81 15.99
N GLU A 77 33.87 -4.22 15.13
CA GLU A 77 34.24 -3.48 13.92
C GLU A 77 33.04 -3.22 13.01
N ALA A 78 32.19 -4.24 12.80
CA ALA A 78 30.97 -4.08 12.02
C ALA A 78 29.94 -3.15 12.67
N ARG A 79 29.86 -3.14 14.01
CA ARG A 79 28.98 -2.23 14.75
C ARG A 79 29.47 -0.80 14.65
N ASP A 80 30.75 -0.56 14.89
CA ASP A 80 31.36 0.76 14.89
C ASP A 80 31.17 1.42 13.52
N LEU A 81 31.44 0.68 12.44
CA LEU A 81 31.19 1.15 11.07
C LEU A 81 29.72 1.54 10.86
N VAL A 82 28.76 0.71 11.29
CA VAL A 82 27.33 1.00 11.12
C VAL A 82 26.88 2.21 11.94
N THR A 83 27.39 2.37 13.16
CA THR A 83 27.02 3.48 14.05
C THR A 83 27.45 4.85 13.51
N GLY A 84 28.57 4.92 12.76
CA GLY A 84 29.02 6.15 12.12
C GLY A 84 28.16 6.61 10.94
N ILE A 85 27.10 5.86 10.58
CA ILE A 85 26.38 6.03 9.32
C ILE A 85 24.89 6.16 9.58
N ARG A 86 24.24 7.05 8.83
CA ARG A 86 22.78 7.17 8.86
C ARG A 86 22.10 5.92 8.27
N HIS A 87 21.48 5.12 9.13
CA HIS A 87 20.87 3.84 8.77
C HIS A 87 19.57 3.57 9.53
N ILE A 88 18.74 2.65 9.02
CA ILE A 88 17.66 2.02 9.79
C ILE A 88 18.10 0.61 10.15
N SER A 89 18.04 0.28 11.42
CA SER A 89 18.36 -1.05 11.95
C SER A 89 17.10 -1.82 12.32
N PHE A 90 17.11 -3.11 12.02
CA PHE A 90 16.03 -4.03 12.38
C PHE A 90 16.56 -5.30 13.05
N LYS A 91 15.81 -5.80 14.04
CA LYS A 91 16.00 -7.13 14.63
C LYS A 91 14.87 -8.08 14.23
N LYS A 92 15.18 -9.36 14.13
CA LYS A 92 14.16 -10.40 13.94
C LYS A 92 13.31 -10.53 15.20
N THR A 93 12.00 -10.69 15.04
CA THR A 93 11.08 -11.00 16.13
C THR A 93 10.19 -12.19 15.79
N ARG A 94 9.69 -12.89 16.80
CA ARG A 94 8.63 -13.90 16.65
C ARG A 94 7.24 -13.27 16.82
N ALA A 95 7.13 -12.27 17.69
CA ALA A 95 5.86 -11.67 18.05
C ALA A 95 5.35 -10.69 16.99
N ILE A 96 4.07 -10.82 16.64
CA ILE A 96 3.33 -9.86 15.83
C ILE A 96 2.28 -9.25 16.74
N PRO A 97 2.49 -8.04 17.30
CA PRO A 97 1.52 -7.38 18.15
C PRO A 97 0.29 -6.94 17.34
N ARG A 98 -0.84 -6.69 18.01
CA ARG A 98 -2.00 -6.08 17.34
C ARG A 98 -1.72 -4.59 17.10
N VAL A 99 -2.30 -4.02 16.06
CA VAL A 99 -2.21 -2.59 15.72
C VAL A 99 -2.69 -1.72 16.90
N LYS A 100 -3.76 -2.13 17.59
CA LYS A 100 -4.26 -1.39 18.77
C LYS A 100 -3.32 -1.43 19.98
N GLU A 101 -2.45 -2.44 20.06
CA GLU A 101 -1.48 -2.61 21.16
C GLU A 101 -0.20 -1.81 20.90
N ALA A 102 0.05 -1.41 19.65
CA ALA A 102 1.16 -0.51 19.31
C ALA A 102 0.72 0.92 19.64
N SER A 103 1.20 1.47 20.77
CA SER A 103 0.91 2.85 21.17
C SER A 103 1.37 3.86 20.12
N LEU A 104 0.75 5.04 20.14
CA LEU A 104 1.24 6.25 19.48
C LEU A 104 2.69 6.49 19.94
N GLY A 105 3.65 6.46 19.00
CA GLY A 105 5.08 6.69 19.28
C GLY A 105 5.91 5.47 19.68
N ALA A 106 5.35 4.25 19.65
CA ALA A 106 6.13 3.02 19.83
C ALA A 106 6.26 2.24 18.53
N SER A 107 6.94 2.81 17.51
CA SER A 107 7.20 2.07 16.27
C SER A 107 8.04 0.80 16.49
N GLU A 108 8.78 0.74 17.59
CA GLU A 108 9.51 -0.44 18.08
C GLU A 108 8.58 -1.62 18.44
N ASN A 109 7.35 -1.31 18.84
CA ASN A 109 6.29 -2.28 19.11
C ASN A 109 5.50 -2.65 17.86
N ARG A 110 6.00 -2.33 16.66
CA ARG A 110 5.39 -2.77 15.40
C ARG A 110 6.30 -3.76 14.69
N THR A 111 5.66 -4.68 14.00
CA THR A 111 6.38 -5.66 13.19
C THR A 111 6.30 -5.26 11.72
N TYR A 112 7.41 -5.36 11.02
CA TYR A 112 7.58 -4.92 9.64
C TYR A 112 8.03 -6.05 8.72
N THR A 113 7.93 -5.78 7.42
CA THR A 113 8.53 -6.55 6.35
C THR A 113 9.30 -5.60 5.44
N VAL A 114 10.60 -5.83 5.27
CA VAL A 114 11.43 -5.11 4.31
C VAL A 114 11.40 -5.88 2.99
N VAL A 115 11.14 -5.16 1.90
CA VAL A 115 11.18 -5.69 0.53
C VAL A 115 12.19 -4.89 -0.25
N SER A 116 13.19 -5.56 -0.81
CA SER A 116 14.14 -5.00 -1.77
C SER A 116 13.80 -5.53 -3.16
N TYR A 117 13.78 -4.65 -4.17
CA TYR A 117 13.59 -5.03 -5.56
C TYR A 117 14.60 -4.32 -6.46
N SER A 118 14.99 -4.99 -7.54
CA SER A 118 15.85 -4.44 -8.59
C SER A 118 15.42 -4.96 -9.96
N PHE A 119 15.77 -4.22 -10.99
CA PHE A 119 15.61 -4.61 -12.39
C PHE A 119 16.98 -4.53 -13.05
N ASP A 120 17.26 -5.47 -13.94
CA ASP A 120 18.43 -5.42 -14.80
C ASP A 120 18.02 -4.69 -16.09
N GLY A 121 18.41 -3.41 -16.20
CA GLY A 121 18.03 -2.57 -17.34
C GLY A 121 16.51 -2.30 -17.48
N PRO A 122 15.85 -1.63 -16.52
CA PRO A 122 14.39 -1.48 -16.52
C PRO A 122 13.84 -0.65 -17.67
N SER A 123 12.83 -1.19 -18.37
CA SER A 123 12.05 -0.47 -19.37
C SER A 123 11.18 0.64 -18.76
N ALA A 124 10.77 1.63 -19.56
CA ALA A 124 9.86 2.69 -19.11
C ALA A 124 8.51 2.13 -18.62
N GLN A 125 8.04 1.05 -19.26
CA GLN A 125 6.82 0.35 -18.85
C GLN A 125 6.99 -0.33 -17.49
N GLN A 126 8.09 -1.04 -17.27
CA GLN A 126 8.38 -1.69 -15.98
C GLN A 126 8.49 -0.68 -14.84
N LYS A 127 9.17 0.45 -15.06
CA LYS A 127 9.24 1.56 -14.07
C LYS A 127 7.86 2.10 -13.72
N THR A 128 7.02 2.28 -14.74
CA THR A 128 5.64 2.77 -14.56
C THR A 128 4.79 1.76 -13.80
N GLN A 129 4.88 0.48 -14.14
CA GLN A 129 4.17 -0.59 -13.45
C GLN A 129 4.62 -0.72 -11.99
N ALA A 130 5.93 -0.68 -11.73
CA ALA A 130 6.48 -0.69 -10.36
C ALA A 130 5.94 0.49 -9.54
N GLN A 131 5.92 1.70 -10.10
CA GLN A 131 5.36 2.87 -9.40
C GLN A 131 3.86 2.71 -9.14
N ARG A 132 3.09 2.11 -10.07
CA ARG A 132 1.67 1.81 -9.87
C ARG A 132 1.45 0.79 -8.75
N LEU A 133 2.26 -0.26 -8.68
CA LEU A 133 2.22 -1.25 -7.61
C LEU A 133 2.51 -0.61 -6.26
N ILE A 134 3.55 0.22 -6.18
CA ILE A 134 3.93 0.94 -4.95
C ILE A 134 2.79 1.84 -4.47
N ARG A 135 2.15 2.60 -5.36
CA ARG A 135 1.01 3.45 -5.00
C ARG A 135 -0.20 2.66 -4.49
N ARG A 136 -0.34 1.40 -4.91
CA ARG A 136 -1.38 0.47 -4.44
C ARG A 136 -0.96 -0.37 -3.22
N SER A 137 0.18 -0.06 -2.62
CA SER A 137 0.70 -0.74 -1.43
C SER A 137 0.84 0.25 -0.28
N PRO A 138 0.27 -0.02 0.91
CA PRO A 138 0.62 0.68 2.12
C PRO A 138 2.01 0.22 2.55
N CYS A 139 3.00 0.89 1.98
CA CYS A 139 4.41 0.73 2.25
C CYS A 139 5.08 2.10 2.29
N VAL A 140 6.22 2.16 2.94
CA VAL A 140 7.07 3.34 3.03
C VAL A 140 8.29 3.10 2.17
N ARG A 141 8.59 4.03 1.25
CA ARG A 141 9.83 3.97 0.48
C ARG A 141 10.98 4.49 1.34
N LEU A 142 11.84 3.59 1.82
CA LEU A 142 13.03 3.96 2.58
C LEU A 142 14.12 4.54 1.66
N ARG A 143 14.26 3.93 0.48
CA ARG A 143 15.18 4.37 -0.58
C ARG A 143 14.73 3.80 -1.94
N PRO A 144 15.32 4.22 -3.07
CA PRO A 144 15.05 3.58 -4.35
C PRO A 144 15.32 2.06 -4.26
N GLY A 145 14.31 1.27 -4.63
CA GLY A 145 14.39 -0.20 -4.60
C GLY A 145 14.09 -0.85 -3.24
N VAL A 146 13.92 -0.11 -2.13
CA VAL A 146 13.66 -0.70 -0.81
C VAL A 146 12.42 -0.09 -0.17
N LEU A 147 11.49 -0.97 0.19
CA LEU A 147 10.18 -0.65 0.74
C LEU A 147 9.99 -1.31 2.10
N LEU A 148 9.36 -0.59 3.02
CA LEU A 148 8.96 -1.07 4.33
C LEU A 148 7.45 -1.25 4.37
N PHE A 149 7.01 -2.48 4.61
CA PHE A 149 5.61 -2.83 4.79
C PHE A 149 5.32 -3.09 6.27
N PRO A 150 4.11 -2.82 6.75
CA PRO A 150 3.69 -3.28 8.05
C PRO A 150 3.40 -4.79 7.95
N HIS A 151 3.70 -5.52 9.00
CA HIS A 151 3.47 -6.95 9.09
C HIS A 151 2.37 -7.19 10.13
N LEU A 152 1.17 -7.47 9.63
CA LEU A 152 -0.04 -7.56 10.45
C LEU A 152 -0.46 -9.02 10.71
N ARG A 153 -1.29 -9.23 11.73
CA ARG A 153 -2.02 -10.49 11.91
C ARG A 153 -3.09 -10.67 10.82
N LYS A 154 -3.52 -11.91 10.56
CA LYS A 154 -4.50 -12.24 9.52
C LYS A 154 -5.79 -11.40 9.58
N LYS A 155 -6.41 -11.30 10.76
CA LYS A 155 -7.65 -10.51 10.96
C LYS A 155 -7.46 -9.02 10.64
N GLU A 156 -6.29 -8.46 10.95
CA GLU A 156 -5.98 -7.05 10.69
C GLU A 156 -5.64 -6.83 9.22
N PHE A 157 -4.99 -7.80 8.59
CA PHE A 157 -4.77 -7.81 7.16
C PHE A 157 -6.11 -7.71 6.41
N GLU A 158 -7.09 -8.55 6.74
CA GLU A 158 -8.44 -8.48 6.14
C GLU A 158 -9.08 -7.10 6.38
N ARG A 159 -9.02 -6.59 7.62
CA ARG A 159 -9.59 -5.29 7.99
C ARG A 159 -9.00 -4.09 7.25
N TYR A 160 -7.69 -4.07 7.02
CA TYR A 160 -7.01 -2.89 6.46
C TYR A 160 -6.75 -2.98 4.95
N TYR A 161 -6.52 -4.18 4.42
CA TYR A 161 -6.14 -4.37 3.00
C TYR A 161 -7.30 -4.81 2.10
N LEU A 162 -8.30 -5.48 2.66
CA LEU A 162 -9.43 -6.07 1.91
C LEU A 162 -10.75 -5.33 2.13
N ARG A 163 -10.75 -4.23 2.88
CA ARG A 163 -11.96 -3.47 3.21
C ARG A 163 -12.72 -2.95 1.98
N ASP A 164 -12.00 -2.56 0.94
CA ASP A 164 -12.57 -2.07 -0.30
C ASP A 164 -12.31 -3.08 -1.43
N ALA A 165 -13.34 -3.84 -1.78
CA ALA A 165 -13.27 -4.83 -2.86
C ALA A 165 -12.93 -4.20 -4.22
N LYS A 166 -13.30 -2.93 -4.45
CA LYS A 166 -13.01 -2.22 -5.72
C LYS A 166 -11.57 -1.70 -5.77
N HIS A 167 -10.96 -1.45 -4.61
CA HIS A 167 -9.63 -0.84 -4.48
C HIS A 167 -8.71 -1.62 -3.53
N GLN A 168 -8.68 -2.94 -3.69
CA GLN A 168 -7.83 -3.81 -2.89
C GLN A 168 -6.35 -3.36 -2.95
N LEU A 169 -5.76 -3.25 -1.76
CA LEU A 169 -4.38 -2.85 -1.55
C LEU A 169 -3.47 -4.09 -1.49
N TYR A 170 -2.25 -3.96 -2.02
CA TYR A 170 -1.27 -5.04 -2.00
C TYR A 170 -0.45 -5.04 -0.71
N ASN A 171 -0.50 -6.14 0.04
CA ASN A 171 0.48 -6.40 1.10
C ASN A 171 1.85 -6.77 0.52
N ALA A 172 2.84 -6.97 1.40
CA ALA A 172 4.20 -7.32 0.99
C ALA A 172 4.25 -8.59 0.13
N ARG A 173 3.44 -9.61 0.41
CA ARG A 173 3.45 -10.87 -0.36
C ARG A 173 2.90 -10.66 -1.77
N ALA A 174 1.73 -10.05 -1.89
CA ALA A 174 1.10 -9.75 -3.18
C ALA A 174 1.95 -8.79 -4.02
N PHE A 175 2.56 -7.79 -3.37
CA PHE A 175 3.50 -6.87 -4.02
C PHE A 175 4.70 -7.63 -4.60
N VAL A 176 5.32 -8.52 -3.82
CA VAL A 176 6.47 -9.32 -4.28
C VAL A 176 6.08 -10.17 -5.50
N THR A 177 4.95 -10.88 -5.44
CA THR A 177 4.47 -11.69 -6.57
C THR A 177 4.31 -10.84 -7.83
N LYS A 178 3.62 -9.68 -7.73
CA LYS A 178 3.41 -8.78 -8.87
C LYS A 178 4.70 -8.14 -9.39
N MET A 179 5.67 -7.89 -8.52
CA MET A 179 6.98 -7.36 -8.93
C MET A 179 7.80 -8.41 -9.67
N VAL A 180 7.78 -9.66 -9.23
CA VAL A 180 8.44 -10.78 -9.93
C VAL A 180 7.79 -11.02 -11.29
N GLU A 181 6.46 -11.01 -11.37
CA GLU A 181 5.73 -11.07 -12.66
C GLU A 181 6.12 -9.93 -13.62
N ASN A 182 6.44 -8.75 -13.09
CA ASN A 182 6.92 -7.60 -13.86
C ASN A 182 8.43 -7.68 -14.22
N GLY A 183 9.10 -8.81 -13.93
CA GLY A 183 10.51 -9.05 -14.24
C GLY A 183 11.50 -8.46 -13.26
N ALA A 184 11.09 -8.14 -12.02
CA ALA A 184 12.01 -7.68 -10.99
C ALA A 184 12.63 -8.85 -10.21
N THR A 185 13.91 -8.71 -9.85
CA THR A 185 14.52 -9.52 -8.80
C THR A 185 14.11 -8.96 -7.44
N VAL A 186 13.48 -9.79 -6.59
CA VAL A 186 12.90 -9.34 -5.31
C VAL A 186 13.40 -10.18 -4.13
N ARG A 187 13.74 -9.51 -3.03
CA ARG A 187 14.08 -10.11 -1.75
C ARG A 187 13.18 -9.56 -0.66
N ARG A 188 12.77 -10.43 0.28
CA ARG A 188 11.82 -10.08 1.34
C ARG A 188 12.28 -10.63 2.69
N TRP A 189 12.33 -9.75 3.69
CA TRP A 189 12.60 -10.10 5.08
C TRP A 189 11.41 -9.69 5.93
N SER A 190 10.72 -10.66 6.53
CA SER A 190 9.52 -10.45 7.35
C SER A 190 9.82 -10.52 8.84
N ARG A 191 8.84 -10.17 9.67
CA ARG A 191 8.91 -10.23 11.13
C ARG A 191 10.10 -9.46 11.72
N LEU A 192 10.21 -8.19 11.33
CA LEU A 192 11.27 -7.29 11.74
C LEU A 192 10.74 -6.26 12.73
N ARG A 193 11.53 -5.86 13.72
CA ARG A 193 11.27 -4.70 14.60
C ARG A 193 12.38 -3.69 14.43
N LEU A 194 12.04 -2.41 14.50
CA LEU A 194 13.04 -1.33 14.50
C LEU A 194 13.92 -1.43 15.75
N ILE A 195 15.16 -0.98 15.62
CA ILE A 195 16.11 -0.88 16.73
C ILE A 195 16.43 0.59 16.94
N GLY A 196 16.07 1.09 18.13
CA GLY A 196 16.43 2.42 18.60
C GLY A 196 15.56 3.55 18.03
N PRO A 197 15.50 4.69 18.74
CA PRO A 197 14.65 5.82 18.37
C PRO A 197 15.08 6.52 17.07
N SER A 198 16.36 6.47 16.71
CA SER A 198 16.87 7.02 15.45
C SER A 198 16.25 6.32 14.23
N SER A 199 16.12 5.00 14.27
CA SER A 199 15.46 4.21 13.21
C SER A 199 13.98 4.61 13.04
N GLU A 200 13.28 4.87 14.15
CA GLU A 200 11.89 5.34 14.15
C GLU A 200 11.75 6.71 13.50
N GLU A 201 12.56 7.67 13.92
CA GLU A 201 12.56 9.02 13.36
C GLU A 201 12.80 9.01 11.84
N LEU A 202 13.72 8.15 11.38
CA LEU A 202 14.03 8.00 9.97
C LEU A 202 12.89 7.40 9.16
N VAL A 203 12.15 6.44 9.73
CA VAL A 203 10.91 5.92 9.13
C VAL A 203 9.84 7.01 9.08
N GLY A 204 9.67 7.79 10.15
CA GLY A 204 8.73 8.92 10.20
C GLY A 204 9.02 9.96 9.11
N LYS A 205 10.29 10.38 8.97
CA LYS A 205 10.75 11.28 7.89
C LYS A 205 10.51 10.69 6.50
N ALA A 206 10.70 9.37 6.32
CA ALA A 206 10.43 8.71 5.05
C ALA A 206 8.93 8.69 4.71
N ILE A 207 8.05 8.49 5.70
CA ILE A 207 6.59 8.58 5.53
C ILE A 207 6.21 10.00 5.10
N GLN A 208 6.66 11.01 5.85
CA GLN A 208 6.33 12.42 5.57
C GLN A 208 6.76 12.82 4.15
N ARG A 209 8.00 12.47 3.75
CA ARG A 209 8.51 12.72 2.40
C ARG A 209 7.64 12.06 1.33
N MET A 210 7.26 10.80 1.55
CA MET A 210 6.45 10.04 0.60
C MET A 210 5.05 10.64 0.44
N VAL A 211 4.38 10.99 1.56
CA VAL A 211 3.06 11.63 1.56
C VAL A 211 3.11 12.96 0.82
N SER A 212 4.04 13.84 1.21
CA SER A 212 4.22 15.15 0.57
C SER A 212 4.50 15.01 -0.93
N THR A 213 5.44 14.17 -1.34
CA THR A 213 5.82 14.02 -2.76
C THR A 213 4.66 13.51 -3.62
N GLU A 214 3.93 12.48 -3.16
CA GLU A 214 2.84 11.90 -3.94
C GLU A 214 1.61 12.81 -4.01
N LEU A 215 1.28 13.53 -2.93
CA LEU A 215 0.18 14.49 -2.93
C LEU A 215 0.53 15.73 -3.77
N SER A 216 1.70 16.34 -3.57
CA SER A 216 2.14 17.49 -4.37
C SER A 216 2.21 17.16 -5.87
N SER A 217 2.57 15.93 -6.24
CA SER A 217 2.50 15.47 -7.64
C SER A 217 1.08 15.52 -8.21
N ILE A 218 0.05 15.18 -7.42
CA ILE A 218 -1.35 15.29 -7.84
C ILE A 218 -1.78 16.76 -7.87
N GLU A 219 -1.47 17.53 -6.82
CA GLU A 219 -1.81 18.96 -6.74
C GLU A 219 -1.28 19.73 -7.95
N PHE A 220 -0.02 19.49 -8.32
CA PHE A 220 0.59 20.07 -9.51
C PHE A 220 -0.13 19.69 -10.80
N GLN A 221 -0.48 18.40 -10.96
CA GLN A 221 -1.21 17.94 -12.14
C GLN A 221 -2.62 18.51 -12.23
N LEU A 222 -3.29 18.73 -11.10
CA LEU A 222 -4.59 19.40 -11.04
C LEU A 222 -4.47 20.89 -11.39
N ALA A 223 -3.45 21.59 -10.88
CA ALA A 223 -3.16 22.98 -11.27
C ALA A 223 -2.97 23.11 -12.78
N ARG A 224 -2.10 22.28 -13.37
CA ARG A 224 -1.88 22.26 -14.82
C ARG A 224 -3.14 21.92 -15.62
N LEU A 225 -4.00 21.02 -15.11
CA LEU A 225 -5.25 20.69 -15.78
C LEU A 225 -6.21 21.88 -15.83
N ARG A 226 -6.27 22.66 -14.74
CA ARG A 226 -7.08 23.88 -14.67
C ARG A 226 -6.57 24.97 -15.62
N GLU A 227 -5.27 25.18 -15.68
CA GLU A 227 -4.64 26.09 -16.65
C GLU A 227 -4.97 25.72 -18.10
N VAL A 228 -5.00 24.41 -18.41
CA VAL A 228 -5.40 23.93 -19.73
C VAL A 228 -6.89 24.12 -19.98
N ALA A 229 -7.73 23.92 -18.97
CA ALA A 229 -9.19 24.11 -19.09
C ALA A 229 -9.58 25.58 -19.35
N ALA A 230 -8.78 26.53 -18.87
CA ALA A 230 -8.98 27.96 -19.12
C ALA A 230 -8.64 28.40 -20.56
N LYS A 231 -7.98 27.55 -21.36
CA LYS A 231 -7.61 27.89 -22.75
C LYS A 231 -8.79 27.60 -23.69
N PRO A 232 -9.09 28.53 -24.63
CA PRO A 232 -10.13 28.29 -25.62
C PRO A 232 -9.75 27.12 -26.55
N GLY A 233 -10.76 26.42 -27.06
CA GLY A 233 -10.59 25.34 -28.05
C GLY A 233 -10.12 23.99 -27.50
N VAL A 234 -10.01 23.82 -26.18
CA VAL A 234 -9.67 22.51 -25.60
C VAL A 234 -10.90 21.60 -25.57
N PRO A 235 -10.84 20.37 -26.14
CA PRO A 235 -11.98 19.47 -26.14
C PRO A 235 -12.41 19.07 -24.71
N PRO A 236 -13.67 19.29 -24.30
CA PRO A 236 -14.17 18.97 -22.96
C PRO A 236 -13.98 17.50 -22.59
N ARG A 237 -14.09 16.60 -23.57
CA ARG A 237 -13.84 15.16 -23.40
C ARG A 237 -12.42 14.87 -22.88
N LYS A 238 -11.40 15.53 -23.45
CA LYS A 238 -9.99 15.35 -23.02
C LYS A 238 -9.77 15.84 -21.59
N LEU A 239 -10.46 16.92 -21.17
CA LEU A 239 -10.42 17.42 -19.80
C LEU A 239 -11.05 16.43 -18.82
N LYS A 240 -12.25 15.92 -19.13
CA LYS A 240 -12.95 14.90 -18.32
C LYS A 240 -12.12 13.62 -18.16
N GLU A 241 -11.51 13.13 -19.23
CA GLU A 241 -10.66 11.94 -19.21
C GLU A 241 -9.44 12.13 -18.29
N ARG A 242 -8.71 13.24 -18.47
CA ARG A 242 -7.54 13.57 -17.63
C ARG A 242 -7.93 13.75 -16.16
N PHE A 243 -9.03 14.45 -15.89
CA PHE A 243 -9.55 14.60 -14.54
C PHE A 243 -9.89 13.26 -13.90
N THR A 244 -10.58 12.37 -14.61
CA THR A 244 -11.00 11.05 -14.12
C THR A 244 -9.78 10.21 -13.71
N VAL A 245 -8.69 10.28 -14.49
CA VAL A 245 -7.43 9.61 -14.15
C VAL A 245 -6.83 10.17 -12.85
N LEU A 246 -6.77 11.50 -12.69
CA LEU A 246 -6.24 12.14 -11.49
C LEU A 246 -7.11 11.86 -10.26
N ALA A 247 -8.44 11.94 -10.38
CA ALA A 247 -9.38 11.64 -9.32
C ALA A 247 -9.27 10.18 -8.87
N ARG A 248 -9.15 9.23 -9.82
CA ARG A 248 -8.91 7.81 -9.50
C ARG A 248 -7.58 7.62 -8.78
N ARG A 249 -6.51 8.28 -9.24
CA ARG A 249 -5.19 8.24 -8.58
C ARG A 249 -5.28 8.76 -7.14
N PHE A 250 -5.97 9.88 -6.91
CA PHE A 250 -6.18 10.43 -5.58
C PHE A 250 -6.95 9.47 -4.66
N ARG A 251 -8.02 8.83 -5.14
CA ARG A 251 -8.78 7.84 -4.34
C ARG A 251 -7.89 6.68 -3.85
N VAL A 252 -7.02 6.17 -4.72
CA VAL A 252 -6.06 5.11 -4.36
C VAL A 252 -5.07 5.60 -3.29
N LEU A 253 -4.50 6.80 -3.47
CA LEU A 253 -3.59 7.37 -2.47
C LEU A 253 -4.30 7.65 -1.13
N ARG A 254 -5.53 8.15 -1.17
CA ARG A 254 -6.33 8.37 0.05
C ARG A 254 -6.56 7.07 0.81
N ALA A 255 -6.95 6.00 0.12
CA ALA A 255 -7.10 4.68 0.75
C ALA A 255 -5.79 4.20 1.37
N ASN A 256 -4.69 4.34 0.64
CA ASN A 256 -3.36 3.98 1.10
C ASN A 256 -2.93 4.79 2.34
N PHE A 257 -3.00 6.12 2.30
CA PHE A 257 -2.59 6.97 3.42
C PHE A 257 -3.53 6.90 4.62
N THR A 258 -4.81 6.55 4.42
CA THR A 258 -5.71 6.21 5.52
C THR A 258 -5.22 4.95 6.25
N VAL A 259 -4.73 3.93 5.51
CA VAL A 259 -4.11 2.75 6.11
C VAL A 259 -2.79 3.13 6.79
N VAL A 260 -2.01 4.04 6.20
CA VAL A 260 -0.79 4.57 6.84
C VAL A 260 -1.10 5.23 8.17
N GLN A 261 -2.11 6.09 8.23
CA GLN A 261 -2.57 6.74 9.45
C GLN A 261 -3.03 5.72 10.50
N ASN A 262 -3.81 4.71 10.09
CA ASN A 262 -4.35 3.73 11.03
C ASN A 262 -3.31 2.77 11.60
N ILE A 263 -2.26 2.43 10.84
CA ILE A 263 -1.24 1.45 11.25
C ILE A 263 0.00 2.14 11.82
N TRP A 264 0.48 3.21 11.19
CA TRP A 264 1.69 3.93 11.60
C TRP A 264 1.40 5.13 12.50
N HIS A 265 0.14 5.52 12.68
CA HIS A 265 -0.27 6.69 13.46
C HIS A 265 0.40 7.99 12.98
N HIS A 266 0.69 8.07 11.68
CA HIS A 266 1.16 9.30 11.06
C HIS A 266 -0.05 10.12 10.60
N ASP A 267 -0.16 11.36 11.06
CA ASP A 267 -1.24 12.24 10.65
C ASP A 267 -1.05 12.67 9.18
N THR A 268 -1.99 12.24 8.33
CA THR A 268 -2.05 12.62 6.92
C THR A 268 -3.33 13.39 6.59
N GLN A 269 -4.16 13.66 7.59
CA GLN A 269 -5.53 14.13 7.40
C GLN A 269 -5.56 15.53 6.81
N LYS A 270 -4.67 16.42 7.28
CA LYS A 270 -4.54 17.78 6.77
C LYS A 270 -4.20 17.80 5.27
N ASP A 271 -3.18 17.04 4.87
CA ASP A 271 -2.72 17.00 3.48
C ASP A 271 -3.75 16.34 2.55
N LEU A 272 -4.41 15.28 3.02
CA LEU A 272 -5.48 14.60 2.29
C LEU A 272 -6.69 15.52 2.08
N ARG A 273 -7.11 16.28 3.10
CA ARG A 273 -8.22 17.24 3.01
C ARG A 273 -7.91 18.34 2.01
N ARG A 274 -6.71 18.95 2.11
CA ARG A 274 -6.24 19.97 1.16
C ARG A 274 -6.29 19.46 -0.28
N THR A 275 -5.71 18.29 -0.55
CA THR A 275 -5.69 17.70 -1.89
C THR A 275 -7.11 17.39 -2.38
N TYR A 276 -7.99 16.91 -1.51
CA TYR A 276 -9.39 16.65 -1.86
C TYR A 276 -10.14 17.91 -2.27
N SER A 277 -9.96 19.02 -1.55
CA SER A 277 -10.55 20.31 -1.93
C SER A 277 -10.09 20.77 -3.31
N LEU A 278 -8.81 20.56 -3.66
CA LEU A 278 -8.30 20.85 -5.00
C LEU A 278 -8.92 19.95 -6.08
N VAL A 279 -9.15 18.66 -5.78
CA VAL A 279 -9.86 17.75 -6.68
C VAL A 279 -11.29 18.23 -6.93
N LEU A 280 -12.02 18.63 -5.87
CA LEU A 280 -13.38 19.16 -5.99
C LEU A 280 -13.41 20.44 -6.81
N LYS A 281 -12.55 21.41 -6.49
CA LYS A 281 -12.45 22.66 -7.24
C LYS A 281 -12.19 22.42 -8.73
N THR A 282 -11.24 21.54 -9.05
CA THR A 282 -10.92 21.17 -10.44
C THR A 282 -12.12 20.51 -11.14
N ARG A 283 -12.92 19.71 -10.43
CA ARG A 283 -14.14 19.10 -10.98
C ARG A 283 -15.15 20.16 -11.41
N HIS A 284 -15.39 21.15 -10.57
CA HIS A 284 -16.36 22.22 -10.84
C HIS A 284 -15.92 23.08 -12.02
N GLU A 285 -14.65 23.47 -12.07
CA GLU A 285 -14.11 24.25 -13.20
C GLU A 285 -14.24 23.49 -14.54
N ILE A 286 -13.97 22.20 -14.56
CA ILE A 286 -14.15 21.38 -15.78
C ILE A 286 -15.62 21.21 -16.13
N ALA A 287 -16.52 21.08 -15.15
CA ALA A 287 -17.96 20.99 -15.41
C ALA A 287 -18.49 22.28 -16.06
N ALA A 288 -18.07 23.46 -15.58
CA ALA A 288 -18.44 24.74 -16.16
C ALA A 288 -17.99 24.88 -17.63
N VAL A 289 -16.78 24.44 -17.96
CA VAL A 289 -16.29 24.41 -19.35
C VAL A 289 -17.13 23.48 -20.23
N VAL A 290 -17.58 22.36 -19.68
CA VAL A 290 -18.42 21.40 -20.41
C VAL A 290 -19.80 21.98 -20.67
N GLU A 291 -20.42 22.57 -19.66
CA GLU A 291 -21.76 23.18 -19.76
C GLU A 291 -21.74 24.38 -20.73
N GLY A 292 -20.69 25.22 -20.69
CA GLY A 292 -20.51 26.33 -21.64
C GLY A 292 -20.08 25.92 -23.05
N SER A 293 -19.77 24.64 -23.28
CA SER A 293 -19.39 24.09 -24.59
C SER A 293 -20.51 23.35 -25.31
N VAL A 294 -21.68 23.23 -24.68
CA VAL A 294 -22.91 22.83 -25.37
C VAL A 294 -23.38 24.05 -26.15
N PRO A 295 -23.36 24.06 -27.50
CA PRO A 295 -23.98 25.14 -28.23
C PRO A 295 -25.45 25.18 -27.80
N PHE A 296 -25.91 26.36 -27.40
CA PHE A 296 -27.33 26.65 -27.25
C PHE A 296 -27.94 26.49 -28.64
N HIS A 297 -28.34 25.27 -28.99
CA HIS A 297 -29.26 25.07 -30.09
C HIS A 297 -30.58 25.62 -29.59
N ASP A 298 -30.79 26.89 -29.89
CA ASP A 298 -32.08 27.53 -29.90
C ASP A 298 -32.93 26.82 -30.97
N THR A 299 -33.41 25.62 -30.65
CA THR A 299 -34.57 25.07 -31.33
C THR A 299 -35.75 25.82 -30.75
N GLY A 300 -35.97 27.01 -31.28
CA GLY A 300 -37.24 27.69 -31.17
C GLY A 300 -38.33 26.73 -31.62
N ASN A 301 -39.03 26.16 -30.65
CA ASN A 301 -40.36 25.66 -30.86
C ASN A 301 -41.19 26.15 -29.67
N SER A 302 -41.68 27.37 -29.84
CA SER A 302 -42.88 27.86 -29.21
C SER A 302 -43.98 26.81 -29.39
N SER A 303 -44.36 26.16 -28.31
CA SER A 303 -45.67 25.51 -28.20
C SER A 303 -46.09 25.65 -26.76
N GLU A 304 -46.95 26.63 -26.54
CA GLU A 304 -47.75 26.80 -25.34
C GLU A 304 -48.33 25.43 -24.92
N VAL A 305 -48.01 24.99 -23.72
CA VAL A 305 -48.90 24.10 -22.97
C VAL A 305 -49.29 24.83 -21.70
N ARG A 306 -50.41 25.55 -21.86
CA ARG A 306 -51.21 26.18 -20.83
C ARG A 306 -51.73 25.07 -19.91
N LEU A 307 -51.14 24.92 -18.72
CA LEU A 307 -51.73 24.11 -17.66
C LEU A 307 -52.70 24.99 -16.88
N GLU A 308 -53.97 24.90 -17.28
CA GLU A 308 -55.08 25.44 -16.50
C GLU A 308 -55.14 24.73 -15.15
N LEU A 309 -55.00 25.54 -14.11
CA LEU A 309 -55.49 25.24 -12.78
C LEU A 309 -57.01 25.34 -12.81
N SER A 310 -57.70 24.31 -12.30
CA SER A 310 -58.91 24.53 -11.52
C SER A 310 -59.14 23.39 -10.51
N PRO A 311 -59.81 23.69 -9.38
CA PRO A 311 -59.67 23.01 -8.10
C PRO A 311 -60.88 22.11 -7.79
N THR A 312 -61.08 21.77 -6.51
CA THR A 312 -62.21 21.06 -5.87
C THR A 312 -62.17 19.53 -5.93
N ASN A 313 -62.45 18.73 -4.88
CA ASN A 313 -63.09 18.99 -3.59
C ASN A 313 -62.59 18.02 -2.51
N ALA A 314 -62.70 18.49 -1.26
CA ALA A 314 -62.67 17.70 -0.04
C ALA A 314 -64.00 16.98 0.20
N THR A 315 -63.92 15.73 0.68
CA THR A 315 -64.78 14.97 1.62
C THR A 315 -64.33 13.50 1.47
N GLU A 316 -64.27 12.62 2.48
CA GLU A 316 -65.05 12.49 3.70
C GLU A 316 -64.31 11.54 4.66
N THR A 317 -64.28 11.92 5.93
CA THR A 317 -64.25 11.01 7.08
C THR A 317 -65.45 10.09 7.07
N ASP A 318 -65.31 8.78 7.33
CA ASP A 318 -65.78 8.17 8.59
C ASP A 318 -65.38 6.69 8.73
N LYS A 319 -65.39 6.28 10.01
CA LYS A 319 -65.07 5.02 10.71
C LYS A 319 -65.37 3.68 10.02
N SER A 320 -64.51 2.69 10.29
CA SER A 320 -64.75 1.56 11.22
C SER A 320 -63.44 0.86 11.57
#